data_AF-A0A9E5QH73-F1
#
_entry.id   AF-A0A9E5QH73-F1
#
_cell.length_a   1.000
_cell.length_b   1.000
_cell.length_c   1.000
_cell.angle_alpha   90.00
_cell.angle_beta   90.00
_cell.angle_gamma   90.00
#
_symmetry.space_group_name_H-M   'P 1'
#
loop_
_entity.id
_entity.type
_entity.pdbx_description
1 polymer ?
#
loop_
_entity_poly.entity_id
_entity_poly.type
_entity_poly.pdbx_seq_one_letter_code
_entity_poly.pdbx_strand_id
1 'polypeptide(L)'
;MVTGVLNTKPQCPSCKAVVDGYTSVNCEGTPEPGDITICVYCNSILQFDSNMKMILASHEVIEECGLLEISRAQNRARRFKADVDFVKSIKEVLGDE
;
A
#
# COMPACT_ATOMS: atom_id res chain seq x y z
N MET A 1 -23.26 -3.86 1.34
CA MET A 1 -21.92 -3.26 1.30
C MET A 1 -21.78 -2.45 2.57
N VAL A 2 -20.95 -2.88 3.51
CA VAL A 2 -20.71 -2.14 4.76
C VAL A 2 -19.62 -1.11 4.44
N THR A 3 -20.01 0.14 4.28
CA THR A 3 -19.05 1.24 4.19
C THR A 3 -18.41 1.40 5.57
N GLY A 4 -17.10 1.13 5.65
CA GLY A 4 -16.34 1.11 6.90
C GLY A 4 -16.11 2.49 7.49
N VAL A 5 -17.17 3.20 7.89
CA VAL A 5 -17.02 4.44 8.65
C VAL A 5 -16.51 4.07 10.05
N LEU A 6 -15.26 4.44 10.33
CA LEU A 6 -14.69 4.31 11.67
C LEU A 6 -15.47 5.22 12.63
N ASN A 7 -16.31 4.63 13.49
CA ASN A 7 -17.12 5.35 14.48
C ASN A 7 -16.27 6.10 15.53
N THR A 8 -14.98 5.76 15.65
CA THR A 8 -14.03 6.38 16.56
C THR A 8 -12.67 6.46 15.90
N LYS A 9 -11.89 7.51 16.18
CA LYS A 9 -10.52 7.61 15.69
C LYS A 9 -9.71 6.38 16.16
N PRO A 10 -9.13 5.60 15.25
CA PRO A 10 -8.41 4.39 15.62
C PRO A 10 -7.14 4.76 16.40
N GLN A 11 -6.80 3.91 17.37
CA GLN A 11 -5.62 4.08 18.22
C GLN A 11 -4.65 2.94 17.96
N CYS A 12 -3.36 3.25 17.94
CA CYS A 12 -2.33 2.25 17.82
C CYS A 12 -2.36 1.33 19.06
N PRO A 13 -2.50 0.01 18.92
CA PRO A 13 -2.50 -0.91 20.06
C PRO A 13 -1.14 -0.94 20.79
N SER A 14 -0.05 -0.60 20.10
CA SER A 14 1.33 -0.59 20.63
C SER A 14 1.62 0.67 21.47
N CYS A 15 1.49 1.87 20.90
CA CYS A 15 1.88 3.13 21.58
C CYS A 15 0.71 3.99 22.06
N LYS A 16 -0.53 3.58 21.79
CA LYS A 16 -1.78 4.30 22.13
C LYS A 16 -1.97 5.67 21.44
N ALA A 17 -1.06 6.07 20.57
CA ALA A 17 -1.23 7.27 19.76
C ALA A 17 -2.47 7.14 18.86
N VAL A 18 -3.17 8.25 18.67
CA VAL A 18 -4.28 8.35 17.72
C VAL A 18 -3.70 8.34 16.31
N VAL A 19 -4.14 7.41 15.47
CA VAL A 19 -3.70 7.31 14.08
C VAL A 19 -4.74 8.02 13.22
N ASP A 20 -4.39 9.20 12.69
CA ASP A 20 -5.27 10.09 11.93
C ASP A 20 -4.98 10.07 10.41
N GLY A 21 -3.81 9.58 10.01
CA GLY A 21 -3.48 9.27 8.62
C GLY A 21 -3.72 7.80 8.30
N TYR A 22 -4.93 7.45 7.85
CA TYR A 22 -5.23 6.13 7.28
C TYR A 22 -6.07 6.30 6.01
N THR A 23 -5.72 5.56 4.95
CA THR A 23 -6.43 5.52 3.67
C THR A 23 -6.44 4.09 3.17
N SER A 24 -7.39 3.71 2.30
CA SER A 24 -7.30 2.40 1.66
C SER A 24 -6.11 2.32 0.73
N VAL A 25 -5.65 1.10 0.51
CA VAL A 25 -4.60 0.81 -0.49
C VAL A 25 -5.01 1.27 -1.90
N ASN A 26 -6.33 1.34 -2.17
CA ASN A 26 -6.90 1.82 -3.43
C ASN A 26 -7.09 3.34 -3.50
N CYS A 27 -6.65 4.10 -2.48
CA CYS A 27 -6.80 5.55 -2.39
C CYS A 27 -8.26 6.07 -2.38
N GLU A 28 -9.23 5.21 -2.03
CA GLU A 28 -10.65 5.58 -1.92
C GLU A 28 -11.01 6.19 -0.54
N GLY A 29 -10.01 6.65 0.20
CA GLY A 29 -10.16 7.48 1.41
C GLY A 29 -10.63 6.75 2.68
N THR A 30 -11.13 5.51 2.57
CA THR A 30 -11.58 4.72 3.73
C THR A 30 -10.99 3.31 3.68
N PRO A 31 -10.23 2.86 4.69
CA PRO A 31 -9.65 1.53 4.72
C PRO A 31 -10.71 0.43 4.80
N GLU A 32 -10.36 -0.75 4.32
CA GLU A 32 -11.17 -1.97 4.38
C GLU A 32 -10.58 -2.97 5.39
N PRO A 33 -11.38 -3.94 5.89
CA PRO A 33 -10.84 -5.05 6.66
C PRO A 33 -9.71 -5.75 5.91
N GLY A 34 -8.59 -5.97 6.57
CA GLY A 34 -7.37 -6.53 5.99
C GLY A 34 -6.37 -5.48 5.51
N ASP A 35 -6.78 -4.21 5.30
CA ASP A 35 -5.86 -3.14 4.93
C ASP A 35 -4.80 -2.93 6.01
N ILE A 36 -3.59 -2.59 5.55
CA ILE A 36 -2.43 -2.35 6.39
C ILE A 36 -2.11 -0.86 6.43
N THR A 37 -1.72 -0.38 7.61
CA THR A 37 -1.15 0.95 7.80
C THR A 37 0.07 0.90 8.72
N ILE A 38 0.84 1.98 8.74
CA ILE A 38 2.01 2.13 9.61
C ILE A 38 1.73 3.22 10.63
N CYS A 39 1.97 2.94 11.91
CA CYS A 39 1.92 3.98 12.92
C CYS A 39 3.14 4.89 12.79
N VAL A 40 2.94 6.16 12.42
CA VAL A 40 4.03 7.14 12.27
C VAL A 40 4.76 7.51 13.58
N TYR A 41 4.19 7.17 14.73
CA TYR A 41 4.76 7.50 16.05
C TYR A 41 5.69 6.41 16.60
N CYS A 42 5.37 5.13 16.38
CA CYS A 42 6.16 4.00 16.90
C CYS A 42 6.60 3.00 15.83
N ASN A 43 6.29 3.28 14.56
CA ASN A 43 6.65 2.46 13.39
C ASN A 43 6.09 1.03 13.40
N SER A 44 5.11 0.74 14.27
CA SER A 44 4.44 -0.56 14.26
C SER A 44 3.56 -0.70 13.02
N ILE A 45 3.61 -1.87 12.39
CA ILE A 45 2.73 -2.24 11.27
C ILE A 45 1.40 -2.73 11.85
N LEU A 46 0.31 -2.13 11.39
CA LEU A 46 -1.04 -2.34 11.90
C LEU A 46 -1.95 -2.84 10.79
N GLN A 47 -2.93 -3.66 11.15
CA GLN A 47 -3.96 -4.18 10.24
C GLN A 47 -5.35 -3.83 10.78
N PHE A 48 -6.31 -3.56 9.89
CA PHE A 48 -7.72 -3.46 10.25
C PHE A 48 -8.37 -4.84 10.32
N ASP A 49 -8.97 -5.20 11.45
CA ASP A 49 -9.72 -6.45 11.59
C ASP A 49 -11.11 -6.37 10.92
N SER A 50 -11.88 -7.47 10.99
CA SER A 50 -13.24 -7.55 10.43
C SER A 50 -14.25 -6.57 11.06
N ASN A 51 -13.92 -6.01 12.23
CA ASN A 51 -14.73 -5.02 12.94
C ASN A 51 -14.17 -3.59 12.79
N MET A 52 -13.24 -3.37 11.85
CA MET A 52 -12.55 -2.09 11.63
C MET A 52 -11.76 -1.60 12.86
N LYS A 53 -11.24 -2.52 13.69
CA LYS A 53 -10.32 -2.17 14.79
C LYS A 53 -8.88 -2.38 14.34
N MET A 54 -7.98 -1.49 14.79
CA MET A 54 -6.55 -1.66 14.57
C MET A 54 -5.98 -2.72 15.50
N ILE A 55 -5.32 -3.71 14.90
CA ILE A 55 -4.52 -4.74 15.57
C ILE A 55 -3.07 -4.66 15.08
N LEU A 56 -2.15 -5.29 15.81
CA LEU A 56 -0.80 -5.51 15.29
C LEU A 56 -0.87 -6.51 14.14
N ALA A 57 -0.23 -6.19 13.02
CA ALA A 57 -0.13 -7.13 11.91
C ALA A 57 0.70 -8.36 12.33
N SER A 58 0.26 -9.54 11.90
CA SER A 58 1.04 -10.77 12.12
C SER A 58 2.29 -10.78 11.24
N HIS A 59 3.28 -11.60 11.60
CA HIS A 59 4.50 -11.74 10.80
C HIS A 59 4.21 -12.21 9.36
N GLU A 60 3.30 -13.16 9.21
CA GLU A 60 2.83 -13.68 7.92
C GLU A 60 2.24 -12.57 7.04
N VAL A 61 1.36 -11.73 7.60
CA VAL A 61 0.75 -10.60 6.90
C VAL A 61 1.81 -9.56 6.48
N ILE A 62 2.80 -9.31 7.33
CA ILE A 62 3.91 -8.39 7.02
C ILE A 62 4.75 -8.93 5.85
N GLU A 63 5.06 -10.23 5.85
CA GLU A 63 5.78 -10.89 4.76
C GLU A 63 5.01 -10.81 3.44
N GLU A 64 3.71 -11.12 3.44
CA GLU A 64 2.84 -11.02 2.25
C GLU A 64 2.81 -9.61 1.66
N CYS A 65 2.68 -8.58 2.51
CA CYS A 65 2.70 -7.20 2.05
C CYS A 65 4.07 -6.78 1.49
N GLY A 66 5.17 -7.26 2.07
CA GLY A 66 6.50 -7.07 1.52
C GLY A 66 6.62 -7.67 0.11
N LEU A 67 6.14 -8.89 -0.07
CA LEU A 67 6.11 -9.57 -1.38
C LEU A 67 5.25 -8.82 -2.40
N LEU A 68 4.11 -8.28 -1.98
CA LEU A 68 3.22 -7.50 -2.86
C LEU A 68 3.87 -6.21 -3.35
N GLU A 69 4.54 -5.45 -2.47
CA GLU A 69 5.25 -4.23 -2.87
C GLU A 69 6.44 -4.51 -3.77
N ILE A 70 7.17 -5.60 -3.53
CA ILE A 70 8.22 -6.07 -4.43
C ILE A 70 7.64 -6.39 -5.82
N SER A 71 6.52 -7.12 -5.88
CA SER A 71 5.83 -7.45 -7.13
C SER A 71 5.36 -6.20 -7.88
N ARG A 72 4.77 -5.22 -7.17
CA ARG A 72 4.36 -3.92 -7.73
C ARG A 72 5.56 -3.17 -8.32
N ALA A 73 6.68 -3.13 -7.61
CA ALA A 73 7.91 -2.51 -8.09
C ALA A 73 8.46 -3.20 -9.35
N GLN A 74 8.49 -4.53 -9.38
CA GLN A 74 8.89 -5.31 -10.56
C GLN A 74 8.01 -5.02 -11.78
N ASN A 75 6.68 -4.90 -11.58
CA ASN A 75 5.75 -4.56 -12.64
C ASN A 75 5.98 -3.15 -13.20
N ARG A 76 6.25 -2.16 -12.33
CA ARG A 76 6.61 -0.79 -12.75
C ARG A 76 7.91 -0.79 -13.56
N ALA A 77 8.95 -1.48 -13.07
CA ALA A 77 10.24 -1.57 -13.77
C ALA A 77 10.11 -2.21 -15.15
N ARG A 78 9.31 -3.27 -15.28
CA ARG A 78 9.05 -3.95 -16.55
C ARG A 78 8.31 -3.06 -17.55
N ARG A 79 7.30 -2.30 -17.11
CA ARG A 79 6.59 -1.33 -17.98
C ARG A 79 7.53 -0.24 -18.46
N PHE A 80 8.27 0.37 -17.54
CA PHE A 80 9.26 1.40 -17.88
C PHE A 80 10.29 0.90 -18.90
N LYS A 81 10.78 -0.34 -18.73
CA LYS A 81 11.69 -0.96 -19.70
C LYS A 81 11.05 -1.11 -21.08
N ALA A 82 9.79 -1.57 -21.15
CA ALA A 82 9.07 -1.68 -22.42
C ALA A 82 8.91 -0.31 -23.10
N ASP A 83 8.60 0.74 -22.34
CA ASP A 83 8.49 2.11 -22.86
C ASP A 83 9.85 2.61 -23.41
N VAL A 84 10.95 2.35 -22.69
CA VAL A 84 12.31 2.71 -23.14
C VAL A 84 12.68 1.96 -24.41
N ASP A 85 12.40 0.66 -24.49
CA ASP A 85 12.71 -0.17 -25.66
C ASP A 85 11.87 0.27 -26.87
N PHE A 86 10.60 0.66 -26.65
CA PHE A 86 9.76 1.26 -27.68
C PHE A 86 10.35 2.58 -28.21
N VAL A 87 10.76 3.50 -27.33
CA VAL A 87 11.38 4.77 -27.75
C VAL A 87 12.67 4.52 -28.55
N LYS A 88 13.49 3.53 -28.17
CA LYS A 88 14.69 3.15 -28.94
C LYS A 88 14.33 2.67 -30.34
N SER A 89 13.32 1.81 -30.47
CA SER A 89 12.87 1.34 -31.79
C SER A 89 12.38 2.49 -32.68
N ILE A 90 11.76 3.53 -32.12
CA ILE A 90 11.36 4.72 -32.88
C ILE A 90 12.59 5.46 -33.40
N LYS A 91 13.63 5.66 -32.58
CA LYS A 91 14.86 6.34 -33.00
C LYS A 91 15.59 5.57 -34.11
N GLU A 92 15.65 4.25 -33.99
CA GLU A 92 16.25 3.39 -35.01
C GLU A 92 15.50 3.48 -36.36
N VAL A 93 14.18 3.66 -36.33
CA VAL A 93 13.35 3.82 -37.53
C VAL A 93 13.43 5.23 -38.12
N LEU A 94 13.51 6.26 -37.28
CA LEU A 94 13.52 7.64 -37.74
C LEU A 94 14.89 8.10 -38.27
N GLY A 95 15.97 7.37 -37.97
CA GLY A 95 17.33 7.74 -38.37
C GLY A 95 17.76 9.01 -37.64
N ASP A 96 18.74 8.89 -36.73
CA ASP A 96 19.37 10.09 -36.16
C ASP A 96 20.13 10.80 -37.30
N GLU A 97 19.58 11.90 -37.83
CA GLU A 97 20.34 12.90 -38.61
C GLU A 97 21.40 13.58 -37.72
#